data_AF-A0A7S0N8Z7-F1
#
_entry.id   AF-A0A7S0N8Z7-F1
#
_cell.length_a   1.000
_cell.length_b   1.000
_cell.length_c   1.000
_cell.angle_alpha   90.00
_cell.angle_beta   90.00
_cell.angle_gamma   90.00
#
_symmetry.space_group_name_H-M   'P 1'
#
loop_
_entity.id
_entity.type
_entity.pdbx_description
1 polymer ?
#
loop_
_entity_poly.entity_id
_entity_poly.type
_entity_poly.pdbx_seq_one_letter_code
_entity_poly.pdbx_strand_id
1 'polypeptide(L)'
;RLAAATMAQPSTVKSGASRRTRTPKSPKKKKAPEEPKVLSQYWCDFGFVIKGTHKAKKIRVQNLSNQPVSYSMDKKLMPTGVSVDPEHVQRLPEYETIEMSIMLQTGVLSVGKLATSFNIDIKNGPMVQLHIRADIQQPEIELSSSTLNFERVQVGHCKCMTVQLHNPKDVSADWTVRKPMEKVRDWGFFKCTPSAGTLPPGQKLNLQIFFEPTAPREDYRQDIPLKLANNKREVRITCLGEAFQLELRPEPAIVDLRAILPNAEAPNEAFFSLWNDCEVPIEVVSLDFDKQYQEDDAVLAEAEGYDEANRMLMPPLVAGEGLWPELVDVYRARKEEEEAARAA
;
A
#
# COMPACT_ATOMS: atom_id res chain seq x y z
N ARG A 1 -75.61 -53.82 35.49
CA ARG A 1 -74.27 -54.15 34.93
C ARG A 1 -73.62 -55.08 35.96
N LEU A 2 -74.06 -56.36 36.02
CA LEU A 2 -73.38 -57.55 35.45
C LEU A 2 -71.91 -57.61 35.91
N ALA A 3 -71.58 -58.36 36.98
CA ALA A 3 -71.28 -59.82 37.01
C ALA A 3 -69.92 -60.15 36.36
N ALA A 4 -69.12 -61.17 36.68
CA ALA A 4 -68.90 -62.13 37.77
C ALA A 4 -67.80 -63.10 37.23
N ALA A 5 -67.18 -63.91 38.11
CA ALA A 5 -66.72 -65.29 37.83
C ALA A 5 -65.56 -65.53 36.82
N THR A 6 -64.74 -66.60 36.82
CA THR A 6 -64.43 -67.76 37.68
C THR A 6 -63.24 -68.49 37.01
N MET A 7 -62.50 -69.32 37.77
CA MET A 7 -61.51 -70.30 37.30
C MET A 7 -62.09 -71.36 36.33
N ALA A 8 -61.28 -71.89 35.40
CA ALA A 8 -61.28 -73.31 35.00
C ALA A 8 -60.09 -73.65 34.06
N GLN A 9 -59.39 -74.77 34.34
CA GLN A 9 -58.55 -75.56 33.42
C GLN A 9 -59.48 -76.46 32.52
N PRO A 10 -59.06 -77.50 31.72
CA PRO A 10 -57.76 -78.14 31.42
C PRO A 10 -57.60 -78.63 29.94
N SER A 11 -56.68 -79.60 29.72
CA SER A 11 -56.53 -80.55 28.59
C SER A 11 -55.67 -80.07 27.41
N THR A 12 -54.81 -80.84 26.72
CA THR A 12 -54.50 -82.28 26.59
C THR A 12 -53.11 -82.36 25.93
N VAL A 13 -52.12 -83.08 26.48
CA VAL A 13 -51.70 -84.47 26.16
C VAL A 13 -51.19 -84.71 24.71
N LYS A 14 -49.96 -85.29 24.65
CA LYS A 14 -49.27 -86.03 23.56
C LYS A 14 -48.71 -85.18 22.41
N SER A 15 -47.57 -85.51 21.77
CA SER A 15 -46.51 -86.50 21.98
C SER A 15 -45.53 -86.31 20.81
N GLY A 16 -44.22 -86.44 21.06
CA GLY A 16 -43.25 -86.90 20.06
C GLY A 16 -42.78 -85.87 19.03
N ALA A 17 -41.49 -85.54 19.10
CA ALA A 17 -40.52 -86.02 18.11
C ALA A 17 -39.19 -85.26 18.26
N SER A 18 -38.12 -86.04 18.30
CA SER A 18 -36.71 -85.66 18.31
C SER A 18 -36.38 -84.53 17.32
N ARG A 19 -35.75 -83.45 17.80
CA ARG A 19 -35.06 -82.48 16.94
C ARG A 19 -33.65 -82.23 17.45
N ARG A 20 -32.68 -82.73 16.65
CA ARG A 20 -31.23 -82.53 16.74
C ARG A 20 -30.84 -81.16 17.29
N THR A 21 -30.10 -81.16 18.41
CA THR A 21 -29.37 -80.01 18.94
C THR A 21 -28.25 -79.61 17.97
N ARG A 22 -28.46 -78.51 17.23
CA ARG A 22 -27.42 -77.80 16.48
C ARG A 22 -26.60 -76.96 17.45
N THR A 23 -25.33 -77.29 17.61
CA THR A 23 -24.34 -76.44 18.29
C THR A 23 -24.29 -75.06 17.64
N PRO A 24 -24.31 -73.95 18.42
CA PRO A 24 -24.24 -72.61 17.87
C PRO A 24 -22.84 -72.33 17.32
N LYS A 25 -22.77 -71.90 16.05
CA LYS A 25 -21.55 -71.39 15.42
C LYS A 25 -21.08 -70.14 16.18
N SER A 26 -19.84 -70.16 16.63
CA SER A 26 -19.12 -69.01 17.17
C SER A 26 -19.16 -67.81 16.21
N PRO A 27 -19.41 -66.58 16.69
CA PRO A 27 -19.46 -65.41 15.83
C PRO A 27 -18.07 -65.11 15.26
N LYS A 28 -18.00 -64.96 13.92
CA LYS A 28 -16.81 -64.43 13.23
C LYS A 28 -16.52 -63.04 13.79
N LYS A 29 -15.39 -62.88 14.49
CA LYS A 29 -14.87 -61.57 14.88
C LYS A 29 -14.72 -60.72 13.61
N LYS A 30 -15.54 -59.67 13.48
CA LYS A 30 -15.28 -58.58 12.53
C LYS A 30 -13.92 -57.99 12.93
N LYS A 31 -12.92 -58.08 12.05
CA LYS A 31 -11.68 -57.32 12.20
C LYS A 31 -12.09 -55.85 12.37
N ALA A 32 -11.57 -55.20 13.41
CA ALA A 32 -11.64 -53.75 13.53
C ALA A 32 -11.07 -53.12 12.24
N PRO A 33 -11.58 -51.97 11.79
CA PRO A 33 -10.98 -51.25 10.67
C PRO A 33 -9.50 -51.04 10.99
N GLU A 34 -8.62 -51.56 10.16
CA GLU A 34 -7.18 -51.35 10.30
C GLU A 34 -6.95 -49.85 10.09
N GLU A 35 -6.44 -49.15 11.11
CA GLU A 35 -6.12 -47.73 10.98
C GLU A 35 -5.18 -47.55 9.79
N PRO A 36 -5.44 -46.58 8.91
CA PRO A 36 -4.67 -46.45 7.68
C PRO A 36 -3.22 -46.13 8.06
N LYS A 37 -2.30 -47.04 7.71
CA LYS A 37 -0.88 -46.90 8.03
C LYS A 37 -0.28 -45.76 7.21
N VAL A 38 0.06 -44.66 7.88
CA VAL A 38 0.81 -43.54 7.30
C VAL A 38 2.25 -43.99 7.07
N LEU A 39 2.69 -44.01 5.81
CA LEU A 39 4.05 -44.35 5.39
C LEU A 39 5.04 -43.25 5.72
N SER A 40 4.67 -42.00 5.43
CA SER A 40 5.58 -40.86 5.47
C SER A 40 4.80 -39.55 5.60
N GLN A 41 5.46 -38.54 6.16
CA GLN A 41 4.92 -37.20 6.32
C GLN A 41 5.87 -36.18 5.71
N TYR A 42 5.34 -35.23 4.94
CA TYR A 42 6.11 -34.18 4.28
C TYR A 42 5.55 -32.80 4.64
N TRP A 43 6.39 -31.77 4.63
CA TRP A 43 5.99 -30.38 4.90
C TRP A 43 6.18 -29.49 3.68
N CYS A 44 5.11 -28.79 3.32
CA CYS A 44 5.09 -27.76 2.31
C CYS A 44 4.88 -26.39 2.97
N ASP A 45 5.98 -25.65 3.15
CA ASP A 45 5.95 -24.31 3.71
C ASP A 45 5.80 -23.23 2.62
N PHE A 46 4.78 -22.40 2.76
CA PHE A 46 4.53 -21.24 1.90
C PHE A 46 5.13 -19.94 2.45
N GLY A 47 5.64 -19.94 3.68
CA GLY A 47 6.16 -18.76 4.37
C GLY A 47 5.09 -17.69 4.57
N PHE A 48 5.48 -16.43 4.47
CA PHE A 48 4.56 -15.29 4.52
C PHE A 48 3.79 -15.13 3.21
N VAL A 49 2.47 -14.99 3.31
CA VAL A 49 1.56 -14.88 2.17
C VAL A 49 0.54 -13.77 2.41
N ILE A 50 0.33 -12.93 1.41
CA ILE A 50 -0.65 -11.84 1.47
C ILE A 50 -2.08 -12.40 1.38
N LYS A 51 -2.96 -11.98 2.29
CA LYS A 51 -4.38 -12.32 2.24
C LYS A 51 -5.04 -11.87 0.94
N GLY A 52 -5.90 -12.72 0.36
CA GLY A 52 -6.61 -12.45 -0.89
C GLY A 52 -5.80 -12.73 -2.16
N THR A 53 -4.57 -13.24 -2.02
CA THR A 53 -3.75 -13.67 -3.17
C THR A 53 -3.82 -15.20 -3.36
N HIS A 54 -3.23 -15.67 -4.45
CA HIS A 54 -3.00 -17.09 -4.71
C HIS A 54 -1.49 -17.34 -4.79
N LYS A 55 -1.00 -18.40 -4.14
CA LYS A 55 0.42 -18.79 -4.19
C LYS A 55 0.52 -20.25 -4.60
N ALA A 56 1.30 -20.53 -5.64
CA ALA A 56 1.53 -21.89 -6.10
C ALA A 56 2.96 -22.33 -5.76
N LYS A 57 3.13 -23.57 -5.29
CA LYS A 57 4.43 -24.19 -5.06
C LYS A 57 4.49 -25.52 -5.80
N LYS A 58 5.45 -25.65 -6.71
CA LYS A 58 5.72 -26.89 -7.43
C LYS A 58 6.62 -27.78 -6.60
N ILE A 59 6.22 -29.03 -6.44
CA ILE A 59 6.99 -30.11 -5.82
C ILE A 59 7.15 -31.25 -6.80
N ARG A 60 8.19 -32.06 -6.60
CA ARG A 60 8.45 -33.25 -7.42
C ARG A 60 8.06 -34.49 -6.63
N VAL A 61 7.26 -35.34 -7.25
CA VAL A 61 6.85 -36.63 -6.69
C VAL A 61 7.48 -37.73 -7.51
N GLN A 62 8.29 -38.58 -6.88
CA GLN A 62 9.01 -39.66 -7.55
C GLN A 62 8.50 -41.02 -7.07
N ASN A 63 8.23 -41.92 -8.01
CA ASN A 63 7.95 -43.32 -7.69
C ASN A 63 9.27 -44.06 -7.42
N LEU A 64 9.53 -44.42 -6.16
CA LEU A 64 10.74 -45.16 -5.78
C LEU A 64 10.55 -46.68 -5.78
N SER A 65 9.39 -47.17 -6.21
CA SER A 65 9.11 -48.60 -6.27
C SER A 65 9.51 -49.20 -7.62
N ASN A 66 9.66 -50.52 -7.64
CA ASN A 66 9.89 -51.35 -8.82
C ASN A 66 8.60 -51.75 -9.56
N GLN A 67 7.52 -51.00 -9.35
CA GLN A 67 6.22 -51.22 -9.98
C GLN A 67 5.55 -49.87 -10.30
N PRO A 68 4.66 -49.80 -11.31
CA PRO A 68 3.89 -48.59 -11.55
C PRO A 68 2.93 -48.28 -10.38
N VAL A 69 2.94 -47.03 -9.90
CA VAL A 69 2.12 -46.58 -8.77
C VAL A 69 1.02 -45.63 -9.25
N SER A 70 -0.19 -45.79 -8.71
CA SER A 70 -1.26 -44.80 -8.87
C SER A 70 -1.58 -44.18 -7.52
N TYR A 71 -1.79 -42.88 -7.48
CA TYR A 71 -2.19 -42.17 -6.26
C TYR A 71 -3.22 -41.08 -6.55
N SER A 72 -4.03 -40.77 -5.55
CA SER A 72 -5.09 -39.76 -5.62
C SER A 72 -5.18 -38.96 -4.33
N MET A 73 -5.72 -37.75 -4.43
CA MET A 73 -6.11 -36.94 -3.27
C MET A 73 -7.62 -36.72 -3.34
N ASP A 74 -8.35 -37.04 -2.28
CA ASP A 74 -9.80 -36.80 -2.25
C ASP A 74 -10.10 -35.31 -2.12
N LYS A 75 -10.62 -34.72 -3.21
CA LYS A 75 -11.04 -33.31 -3.28
C LYS A 75 -12.01 -32.91 -2.16
N LYS A 76 -12.84 -33.83 -1.66
CA LYS A 76 -13.80 -33.54 -0.56
C LYS A 76 -13.12 -33.42 0.79
N LEU A 77 -11.96 -34.06 0.96
CA LEU A 77 -11.16 -34.03 2.18
C LEU A 77 -10.05 -32.97 2.11
N MET A 78 -9.97 -32.22 1.00
CA MET A 78 -9.01 -31.14 0.85
C MET A 78 -9.32 -30.00 1.82
N PRO A 79 -8.31 -29.48 2.55
CA PRO A 79 -8.46 -28.30 3.37
C PRO A 79 -8.97 -27.11 2.57
N THR A 80 -9.78 -26.27 3.22
CA THR A 80 -10.27 -25.03 2.62
C THR A 80 -9.10 -24.17 2.14
N GLY A 81 -9.21 -23.62 0.93
CA GLY A 81 -8.19 -22.76 0.34
C GLY A 81 -6.95 -23.51 -0.18
N VAL A 82 -6.93 -24.84 -0.20
CA VAL A 82 -5.86 -25.64 -0.81
C VAL A 82 -6.40 -26.39 -2.01
N SER A 83 -5.70 -26.29 -3.15
CA SER A 83 -5.91 -27.15 -4.31
C SER A 83 -4.59 -27.73 -4.79
N VAL A 84 -4.66 -28.87 -5.48
CA VAL A 84 -3.49 -29.59 -5.98
C VAL A 84 -3.72 -29.95 -7.43
N ASP A 85 -2.68 -29.88 -8.26
CA ASP A 85 -2.71 -30.29 -9.66
C ASP A 85 -1.41 -31.02 -10.03
N PRO A 86 -1.45 -32.27 -10.54
CA PRO A 86 -2.63 -33.10 -10.75
C PRO A 86 -3.20 -33.70 -9.45
N GLU A 87 -4.54 -33.73 -9.32
CA GLU A 87 -5.26 -34.35 -8.18
C GLU A 87 -5.21 -35.90 -8.20
N HIS A 88 -5.01 -36.48 -9.39
CA HIS A 88 -5.00 -37.92 -9.62
C HIS A 88 -3.94 -38.30 -10.64
N VAL A 89 -3.10 -39.27 -10.31
CA VAL A 89 -2.05 -39.77 -11.20
C VAL A 89 -2.23 -41.28 -11.36
N GLN A 90 -2.36 -41.72 -12.60
CA GLN A 90 -2.52 -43.13 -12.94
C GLN A 90 -1.21 -43.70 -13.48
N ARG A 91 -0.79 -44.84 -12.93
CA ARG A 91 0.33 -45.65 -13.41
C ARG A 91 1.61 -44.83 -13.64
N LEU A 92 2.04 -44.06 -12.65
CA LEU A 92 3.36 -43.44 -12.64
C LEU A 92 4.42 -44.56 -12.69
N PRO A 93 5.23 -44.66 -13.76
CA PRO A 93 6.21 -45.72 -13.93
C PRO A 93 7.27 -45.76 -12.83
N GLU A 94 7.99 -46.86 -12.76
CA GLU A 94 9.08 -47.05 -11.80
C GLU A 94 10.19 -46.02 -11.99
N TYR A 95 10.67 -45.44 -10.89
CA TYR A 95 11.72 -44.40 -10.85
C TYR A 95 11.37 -43.08 -11.55
N GLU A 96 10.17 -42.95 -12.11
CA GLU A 96 9.72 -41.74 -12.79
C GLU A 96 9.28 -40.66 -11.81
N THR A 97 9.42 -39.39 -12.23
CA THR A 97 9.08 -38.20 -11.45
C THR A 97 8.03 -37.38 -12.17
N ILE A 98 7.03 -36.90 -11.43
CA ILE A 98 6.03 -35.96 -11.91
C ILE A 98 6.07 -34.67 -11.09
N GLU A 99 5.83 -33.54 -11.76
CA GLU A 99 5.61 -32.26 -11.07
C GLU A 99 4.17 -32.17 -10.55
N MET A 100 4.04 -31.78 -9.29
CA MET A 100 2.76 -31.51 -8.63
C MET A 100 2.77 -30.08 -8.11
N SER A 101 1.76 -29.31 -8.46
CA SER A 101 1.55 -27.94 -8.02
C SER A 101 0.55 -27.89 -6.87
N ILE A 102 0.95 -27.30 -5.74
CA ILE A 102 0.09 -27.03 -4.60
C ILE A 102 -0.25 -25.55 -4.62
N MET A 103 -1.53 -25.24 -4.69
CA MET A 103 -2.05 -23.88 -4.76
C MET A 103 -2.77 -23.51 -3.47
N LEU A 104 -2.34 -22.40 -2.86
CA LEU A 104 -2.95 -21.82 -1.67
C LEU A 104 -3.72 -20.56 -2.05
N GLN A 105 -5.05 -20.60 -1.86
CA GLN A 105 -5.99 -19.51 -2.09
C GLN A 105 -6.33 -18.85 -0.75
N THR A 106 -5.71 -17.70 -0.46
CA THR A 106 -5.83 -17.05 0.86
C THR A 106 -7.06 -16.17 1.02
N GLY A 107 -7.86 -15.98 -0.04
CA GLY A 107 -9.08 -15.15 0.01
C GLY A 107 -10.16 -15.68 0.96
N VAL A 108 -10.27 -17.00 1.08
CA VAL A 108 -11.22 -17.68 1.98
C VAL A 108 -10.65 -17.94 3.39
N LEU A 109 -9.38 -17.61 3.61
CA LEU A 109 -8.66 -17.91 4.84
C LEU A 109 -8.57 -16.68 5.77
N SER A 110 -8.50 -16.94 7.07
CA SER A 110 -8.24 -15.94 8.09
C SER A 110 -6.78 -15.51 8.11
N VAL A 111 -6.51 -14.29 8.58
CA VAL A 111 -5.14 -13.81 8.84
C VAL A 111 -4.56 -14.60 10.02
N GLY A 112 -3.27 -14.93 9.95
CA GLY A 112 -2.52 -15.66 10.95
C GLY A 112 -1.89 -16.95 10.42
N LYS A 113 -1.38 -17.77 11.36
CA LYS A 113 -0.70 -19.02 11.05
C LYS A 113 -1.70 -20.08 10.60
N LEU A 114 -1.51 -20.58 9.38
CA LEU A 114 -2.20 -21.73 8.82
C LEU A 114 -1.35 -22.98 9.06
N ALA A 115 -1.96 -24.02 9.63
CA ALA A 115 -1.41 -25.37 9.70
C ALA A 115 -2.52 -26.35 9.33
N THR A 116 -2.36 -27.06 8.22
CA THR A 116 -3.34 -28.05 7.75
C THR A 116 -2.65 -29.20 7.06
N SER A 117 -3.36 -30.30 6.79
CA SER A 117 -2.79 -31.47 6.14
C SER A 117 -3.83 -32.20 5.33
N PHE A 118 -3.40 -32.88 4.27
CA PHE A 118 -4.23 -33.81 3.51
C PHE A 118 -3.46 -35.09 3.20
N ASN A 119 -4.21 -36.11 2.81
CA ASN A 119 -3.68 -37.43 2.54
C ASN A 119 -3.51 -37.64 1.03
N ILE A 120 -2.42 -38.29 0.67
CA ILE A 120 -2.15 -38.83 -0.65
C ILE A 120 -2.39 -40.34 -0.55
N ASP A 121 -3.47 -40.78 -1.16
CA ASP A 121 -3.92 -42.17 -1.12
C ASP A 121 -3.26 -42.95 -2.25
N ILE A 122 -2.30 -43.80 -1.91
CA ILE A 122 -1.62 -44.68 -2.86
C ILE A 122 -2.47 -45.95 -3.05
N LYS A 123 -2.82 -46.28 -4.31
CA LYS A 123 -3.62 -47.46 -4.61
C LYS A 123 -2.88 -48.74 -4.19
N ASN A 124 -3.52 -49.55 -3.35
CA ASN A 124 -2.94 -50.76 -2.74
C ASN A 124 -1.66 -50.51 -1.93
N GLY A 125 -1.41 -49.25 -1.53
CA GLY A 125 -0.25 -48.85 -0.76
C GLY A 125 -0.63 -48.19 0.57
N PRO A 126 0.39 -47.89 1.39
CA PRO A 126 0.20 -47.09 2.59
C PRO A 126 -0.01 -45.61 2.23
N MET A 127 -0.66 -44.85 3.12
CA MET A 127 -1.00 -43.45 2.86
C MET A 127 0.20 -42.53 3.12
N VAL A 128 0.33 -41.45 2.37
CA VAL A 128 1.33 -40.40 2.63
C VAL A 128 0.62 -39.13 3.06
N GLN A 129 1.10 -38.46 4.10
CA GLN A 129 0.50 -37.22 4.59
C GLN A 129 1.33 -36.01 4.15
N LEU A 130 0.66 -34.99 3.62
CA LEU A 130 1.30 -33.72 3.30
C LEU A 130 0.76 -32.62 4.21
N HIS A 131 1.65 -32.03 5.00
CA HIS A 131 1.39 -30.89 5.87
C HIS A 131 1.68 -29.59 5.13
N ILE A 132 0.74 -28.66 5.19
CA ILE A 132 0.88 -27.30 4.67
C ILE A 132 0.97 -26.34 5.85
N ARG A 133 1.97 -25.46 5.79
CA ARG A 133 2.07 -24.32 6.72
C ARG A 133 2.26 -23.01 5.95
N ALA A 134 1.65 -21.95 6.46
CA ALA A 134 1.79 -20.60 5.94
C ALA A 134 1.52 -19.59 7.06
N ASP A 135 2.06 -18.38 6.95
CA ASP A 135 1.65 -17.23 7.75
C ASP A 135 0.92 -16.22 6.85
N ILE A 136 -0.39 -16.15 7.01
CA ILE A 136 -1.25 -15.32 6.17
C ILE A 136 -1.29 -13.93 6.80
N GLN A 137 -0.67 -12.96 6.15
CA GLN A 137 -0.58 -11.59 6.65
C GLN A 137 -1.36 -10.62 5.76
N GLN A 138 -1.78 -9.51 6.35
CA GLN A 138 -2.39 -8.39 5.65
C GLN A 138 -1.37 -7.23 5.67
N PRO A 139 -0.99 -6.65 4.52
CA PRO A 139 -0.02 -5.56 4.47
C PRO A 139 -0.48 -4.37 5.32
N GLU A 140 0.44 -3.75 6.03
CA GLU A 140 0.17 -2.61 6.91
C GLU A 140 1.24 -1.55 6.72
N ILE A 141 0.86 -0.27 6.88
CA ILE A 141 1.80 0.84 6.91
C ILE A 141 1.51 1.66 8.17
N GLU A 142 2.58 1.92 8.91
CA GLU A 142 2.60 2.84 10.06
C GLU A 142 3.20 4.18 9.62
N LEU A 143 2.66 5.26 10.17
CA LEU A 143 3.11 6.62 9.89
C LEU A 143 3.88 7.16 11.09
N SER A 144 4.99 7.87 10.86
CA SER A 144 5.67 8.61 11.93
C SER A 144 4.81 9.74 12.50
N SER A 145 3.95 10.34 11.68
CA SER A 145 2.92 11.28 12.10
C SER A 145 1.70 11.14 11.21
N SER A 146 0.50 11.14 11.81
CA SER A 146 -0.78 11.19 11.10
C SER A 146 -1.25 12.61 10.80
N THR A 147 -0.60 13.63 11.39
CA THR A 147 -0.99 15.03 11.24
C THR A 147 0.23 15.91 10.99
N LEU A 148 0.16 16.71 9.94
CA LEU A 148 1.16 17.68 9.57
C LEU A 148 0.56 19.08 9.64
N ASN A 149 1.18 19.96 10.42
CA ASN A 149 0.86 21.37 10.42
C ASN A 149 1.97 22.13 9.69
N PHE A 150 1.63 22.68 8.53
CA PHE A 150 2.51 23.51 7.72
C PHE A 150 2.61 24.94 8.25
N GLU A 151 1.85 25.30 9.29
CA GLU A 151 1.84 26.63 9.89
C GLU A 151 1.47 27.70 8.84
N ARG A 152 1.90 28.95 9.07
CA ARG A 152 1.68 30.08 8.15
C ARG A 152 2.71 30.06 7.04
N VAL A 153 2.25 30.00 5.79
CA VAL A 153 3.06 30.01 4.58
C VAL A 153 2.65 31.19 3.70
N GLN A 154 3.62 31.99 3.25
CA GLN A 154 3.35 33.10 2.35
C GLN A 154 2.81 32.59 1.00
N VAL A 155 1.78 33.25 0.45
CA VAL A 155 1.28 32.95 -0.90
C VAL A 155 2.41 33.13 -1.91
N GLY A 156 2.59 32.14 -2.78
CA GLY A 156 3.72 32.07 -3.72
C GLY A 156 4.92 31.25 -3.20
N HIS A 157 5.02 31.02 -1.89
CA HIS A 157 6.01 30.09 -1.33
C HIS A 157 5.46 28.66 -1.29
N CYS A 158 6.38 27.70 -1.18
CA CYS A 158 6.08 26.30 -0.95
C CYS A 158 6.76 25.84 0.34
N LYS A 159 6.05 25.06 1.18
CA LYS A 159 6.65 24.39 2.33
C LYS A 159 6.57 22.89 2.16
N CYS A 160 7.69 22.20 2.35
CA CYS A 160 7.80 20.75 2.26
C CYS A 160 7.96 20.15 3.65
N MET A 161 7.12 19.17 3.99
CA MET A 161 7.25 18.35 5.19
C MET A 161 7.35 16.88 4.82
N THR A 162 8.04 16.10 5.64
CA THR A 162 8.27 14.67 5.39
C THR A 162 7.60 13.81 6.45
N VAL A 163 6.89 12.77 6.02
CA VAL A 163 6.35 11.70 6.88
C VAL A 163 7.06 10.40 6.53
N GLN A 164 7.51 9.66 7.53
CA GLN A 164 8.10 8.35 7.33
C GLN A 164 6.99 7.28 7.36
N LEU A 165 6.88 6.54 6.25
CA LEU A 165 6.11 5.31 6.13
C LEU A 165 6.96 4.13 6.61
N HIS A 166 6.39 3.23 7.39
CA HIS A 166 7.06 2.01 7.88
C HIS A 166 6.18 0.79 7.61
N ASN A 167 6.76 -0.29 7.07
CA ASN A 167 6.06 -1.57 6.93
C ASN A 167 6.48 -2.53 8.06
N PRO A 168 5.64 -2.76 9.09
CA PRO A 168 5.96 -3.65 10.19
C PRO A 168 5.71 -5.14 9.88
N LYS A 169 5.20 -5.47 8.69
CA LYS A 169 4.83 -6.85 8.31
C LYS A 169 5.96 -7.55 7.55
N ASP A 170 5.86 -8.88 7.46
CA ASP A 170 6.77 -9.74 6.71
C ASP A 170 6.38 -9.91 5.24
N VAL A 171 5.37 -9.14 4.80
CA VAL A 171 4.90 -9.09 3.41
C VAL A 171 5.05 -7.67 2.88
N SER A 172 5.37 -7.55 1.59
CA SER A 172 5.45 -6.24 0.92
C SER A 172 4.10 -5.52 0.96
N ALA A 173 4.15 -4.20 1.15
CA ALA A 173 2.99 -3.33 1.16
C ALA A 173 3.02 -2.39 -0.05
N ASP A 174 2.14 -2.63 -1.02
CA ASP A 174 1.92 -1.70 -2.13
C ASP A 174 0.97 -0.60 -1.68
N TRP A 175 1.37 0.64 -1.88
CA TRP A 175 0.63 1.82 -1.45
C TRP A 175 0.50 2.84 -2.58
N THR A 176 -0.57 3.62 -2.54
CA THR A 176 -0.82 4.68 -3.51
C THR A 176 -1.60 5.81 -2.86
N VAL A 177 -1.17 7.04 -3.12
CA VAL A 177 -1.90 8.27 -2.83
C VAL A 177 -2.80 8.55 -4.03
N ARG A 178 -4.11 8.62 -3.80
CA ARG A 178 -5.08 8.97 -4.85
C ARG A 178 -6.00 10.06 -4.36
N LYS A 179 -6.36 10.94 -5.29
CA LYS A 179 -7.39 11.94 -5.04
C LYS A 179 -8.70 11.23 -4.65
N PRO A 180 -9.33 11.60 -3.52
CA PRO A 180 -10.66 11.15 -3.17
C PRO A 180 -11.65 11.42 -4.33
N MET A 181 -12.64 10.53 -4.51
CA MET A 181 -13.70 10.75 -5.51
C MET A 181 -14.64 11.90 -5.12
N GLU A 182 -14.72 12.21 -3.83
CA GLU A 182 -15.48 13.34 -3.32
C GLU A 182 -14.83 14.67 -3.71
N LYS A 183 -15.64 15.73 -3.82
CA LYS A 183 -15.12 17.08 -4.07
C LYS A 183 -14.35 17.57 -2.85
N VAL A 184 -13.04 17.37 -2.87
CA VAL A 184 -12.10 17.96 -1.92
C VAL A 184 -11.60 19.31 -2.44
N ARG A 185 -11.88 20.36 -1.66
CA ARG A 185 -11.53 21.76 -1.96
C ARG A 185 -10.02 21.97 -2.04
N ASP A 186 -9.28 21.38 -1.11
CA ASP A 186 -7.88 21.75 -0.86
C ASP A 186 -6.85 20.80 -1.47
N TRP A 187 -7.28 19.71 -2.12
CA TRP A 187 -6.40 18.71 -2.70
C TRP A 187 -5.32 19.29 -3.63
N GLY A 188 -5.67 20.35 -4.38
CA GLY A 188 -4.74 20.97 -5.32
C GLY A 188 -3.54 21.68 -4.68
N PHE A 189 -3.63 22.01 -3.39
CA PHE A 189 -2.60 22.74 -2.66
C PHE A 189 -1.62 21.82 -1.93
N PHE A 190 -1.92 20.51 -1.84
CA PHE A 190 -1.05 19.52 -1.19
C PHE A 190 -0.61 18.46 -2.20
N LYS A 191 0.69 18.38 -2.47
CA LYS A 191 1.27 17.42 -3.43
C LYS A 191 2.18 16.43 -2.72
N CYS A 192 2.10 15.16 -3.09
CA CYS A 192 2.89 14.09 -2.47
C CYS A 192 3.92 13.51 -3.45
N THR A 193 5.15 13.34 -2.97
CA THR A 193 6.24 12.70 -3.71
C THR A 193 6.97 11.70 -2.80
N PRO A 194 7.04 10.40 -3.15
CA PRO A 194 6.37 9.75 -4.28
C PRO A 194 4.86 9.60 -4.08
N SER A 195 4.08 9.47 -5.16
CA SER A 195 2.62 9.27 -5.09
C SER A 195 2.20 7.80 -5.00
N ALA A 196 3.11 6.87 -5.25
CA ALA A 196 2.90 5.43 -5.15
C ALA A 196 4.22 4.71 -4.88
N GLY A 197 4.14 3.48 -4.37
CA GLY A 197 5.32 2.64 -4.23
C GLY A 197 5.02 1.29 -3.61
N THR A 198 6.07 0.49 -3.50
CA THR A 198 6.08 -0.79 -2.78
C THR A 198 7.05 -0.69 -1.63
N LEU A 199 6.59 -0.97 -0.41
CA LEU A 199 7.41 -0.96 0.79
C LEU A 199 7.72 -2.41 1.21
N PRO A 200 8.97 -2.87 1.08
CA PRO A 200 9.33 -4.24 1.48
C PRO A 200 9.19 -4.46 2.99
N PRO A 201 9.23 -5.73 3.44
CA PRO A 201 9.17 -6.07 4.87
C PRO A 201 10.20 -5.32 5.72
N GLY A 202 9.73 -4.72 6.83
CA GLY A 202 10.57 -3.98 7.78
C GLY A 202 11.15 -2.65 7.28
N GLN A 203 10.92 -2.30 6.01
CA GLN A 203 11.51 -1.11 5.41
C GLN A 203 10.76 0.18 5.76
N LYS A 204 11.46 1.30 5.56
CA LYS A 204 10.97 2.65 5.78
C LYS A 204 11.15 3.49 4.52
N LEU A 205 10.22 4.40 4.26
CA LEU A 205 10.26 5.32 3.14
C LEU A 205 9.82 6.71 3.59
N ASN A 206 10.52 7.74 3.11
CA ASN A 206 10.17 9.13 3.37
C ASN A 206 9.22 9.64 2.28
N LEU A 207 8.01 10.03 2.68
CA LEU A 207 7.01 10.65 1.84
C LEU A 207 7.06 12.16 2.04
N GLN A 208 7.40 12.91 0.99
CA GLN A 208 7.40 14.36 1.01
C GLN A 208 6.02 14.88 0.63
N ILE A 209 5.53 15.85 1.39
CA ILE A 209 4.26 16.53 1.17
C ILE A 209 4.56 18.03 1.06
N PHE A 210 4.21 18.59 -0.10
CA PHE A 210 4.41 19.99 -0.45
C PHE A 210 3.09 20.73 -0.29
N PHE A 211 3.11 21.84 0.45
CA PHE A 211 1.99 22.78 0.56
C PHE A 211 2.29 24.03 -0.27
N GLU A 212 1.44 24.30 -1.26
CA GLU A 212 1.54 25.41 -2.22
C GLU A 212 0.23 26.23 -2.21
N PRO A 213 0.03 27.15 -1.24
CA PRO A 213 -1.16 27.98 -1.21
C PRO A 213 -1.16 29.04 -2.32
N THR A 214 -2.31 29.28 -2.94
CA THR A 214 -2.48 30.28 -4.01
C THR A 214 -3.32 31.50 -3.59
N ALA A 215 -3.84 31.51 -2.36
CA ALA A 215 -4.67 32.59 -1.84
C ALA A 215 -4.49 32.72 -0.32
N PRO A 216 -4.63 33.92 0.26
CA PRO A 216 -4.55 34.09 1.70
C PRO A 216 -5.77 33.44 2.37
N ARG A 217 -5.54 32.56 3.35
CA ARG A 217 -6.57 31.82 4.08
C ARG A 217 -6.05 31.18 5.35
N GLU A 218 -6.85 31.15 6.41
CA GLU A 218 -6.44 30.62 7.72
C GLU A 218 -6.78 29.12 7.93
N ASP A 219 -7.45 28.46 6.99
CA ASP A 219 -8.04 27.13 7.24
C ASP A 219 -7.77 26.10 6.14
N TYR A 220 -6.56 26.03 5.57
CA TYR A 220 -6.21 24.93 4.67
C TYR A 220 -6.23 23.60 5.41
N ARG A 221 -7.09 22.68 4.97
CA ARG A 221 -7.21 21.36 5.59
C ARG A 221 -7.48 20.28 4.54
N GLN A 222 -6.60 19.29 4.47
CA GLN A 222 -6.74 18.18 3.56
C GLN A 222 -6.32 16.86 4.20
N ASP A 223 -7.21 15.87 4.16
CA ASP A 223 -6.86 14.49 4.49
C ASP A 223 -6.36 13.78 3.23
N ILE A 224 -5.13 13.30 3.26
CA ILE A 224 -4.48 12.58 2.16
C ILE A 224 -4.61 11.08 2.43
N PRO A 225 -5.41 10.34 1.65
CA PRO A 225 -5.56 8.90 1.83
C PRO A 225 -4.42 8.12 1.16
N LEU A 226 -3.84 7.20 1.92
CA LEU A 226 -2.93 6.15 1.45
C LEU A 226 -3.73 4.86 1.33
N LYS A 227 -3.97 4.45 0.08
CA LYS A 227 -4.64 3.19 -0.24
C LYS A 227 -3.60 2.07 -0.26
N LEU A 228 -3.86 1.02 0.51
CA LEU A 228 -3.04 -0.18 0.54
C LEU A 228 -3.65 -1.29 -0.32
N ALA A 229 -2.84 -1.97 -1.12
CA ALA A 229 -3.27 -3.17 -1.81
C ALA A 229 -3.58 -4.28 -0.78
N ASN A 230 -4.61 -5.08 -1.06
CA ASN A 230 -4.99 -6.23 -0.23
C ASN A 230 -5.29 -5.91 1.26
N ASN A 231 -5.52 -4.63 1.58
CA ASN A 231 -5.97 -4.18 2.89
C ASN A 231 -7.12 -3.17 2.71
N LYS A 232 -8.25 -3.43 3.38
CA LYS A 232 -9.44 -2.54 3.33
C LYS A 232 -9.31 -1.32 4.25
N ARG A 233 -8.36 -1.33 5.19
CA ARG A 233 -8.11 -0.21 6.08
C ARG A 233 -7.39 0.88 5.30
N GLU A 234 -7.94 2.08 5.37
CA GLU A 234 -7.33 3.26 4.77
C GLU A 234 -6.46 3.97 5.82
N VAL A 235 -5.22 4.28 5.44
CA VAL A 235 -4.31 5.11 6.23
C VAL A 235 -4.47 6.55 5.74
N ARG A 236 -4.54 7.55 6.62
CA ARG A 236 -4.75 8.95 6.24
C ARG A 236 -3.74 9.85 6.92
N ILE A 237 -3.26 10.86 6.19
CA ILE A 237 -2.41 11.94 6.70
C ILE A 237 -3.21 13.24 6.63
N THR A 238 -3.51 13.85 7.77
CA THR A 238 -4.19 15.14 7.84
C THR A 238 -3.16 16.26 7.70
N CYS A 239 -3.30 17.07 6.67
CA CYS A 239 -2.49 18.26 6.44
C CYS A 239 -3.28 19.51 6.81
N LEU A 240 -2.67 20.38 7.60
CA LEU A 240 -3.20 21.65 8.05
C LEU A 240 -2.24 22.76 7.66
N GLY A 241 -2.74 23.94 7.32
CA GLY A 241 -1.90 25.09 7.04
C GLY A 241 -2.70 26.39 6.97
N GLU A 242 -1.96 27.49 7.05
CA GLU A 242 -2.45 28.85 6.92
C GLU A 242 -1.64 29.54 5.83
N ALA A 243 -2.24 30.48 5.13
CA ALA A 243 -1.58 31.29 4.14
C ALA A 243 -1.88 32.77 4.28
N PHE A 244 -0.87 33.60 4.09
CA PHE A 244 -0.96 35.05 4.11
C PHE A 244 -0.32 35.65 2.87
N GLN A 245 -0.74 36.84 2.49
CA GLN A 245 -0.22 37.56 1.33
C GLN A 245 0.48 38.83 1.80
N LEU A 246 1.57 39.21 1.12
CA LEU A 246 2.23 40.48 1.36
C LEU A 246 1.42 41.60 0.72
N GLU A 247 1.08 42.61 1.51
CA GLU A 247 0.33 43.78 1.04
C GLU A 247 1.01 45.05 1.55
N LEU A 248 1.29 45.97 0.61
CA LEU A 248 1.75 47.32 0.90
C LEU A 248 0.58 48.28 0.74
N ARG A 249 0.44 49.21 1.68
CA ARG A 249 -0.59 50.24 1.65
C ARG A 249 0.01 51.59 1.20
N PRO A 250 -0.25 52.05 -0.03
CA PRO A 250 0.17 53.37 -0.48
C PRO A 250 -0.72 54.48 0.09
N GLU A 251 -0.11 55.61 0.46
CA GLU A 251 -0.81 56.78 0.99
C GLU A 251 -0.21 58.10 0.45
N PRO A 252 -0.95 58.86 -0.39
CA PRO A 252 -2.27 58.54 -0.95
C PRO A 252 -2.19 57.41 -1.99
N ALA A 253 -3.26 56.63 -2.12
CA ALA A 253 -3.33 55.52 -3.09
C ALA A 253 -3.34 55.97 -4.55
N ILE A 254 -3.74 57.22 -4.80
CA ILE A 254 -3.73 57.84 -6.12
C ILE A 254 -3.02 59.19 -6.00
N VAL A 255 -2.10 59.42 -6.91
CA VAL A 255 -1.32 60.64 -7.00
C VAL A 255 -1.67 61.36 -8.30
N ASP A 256 -2.12 62.62 -8.20
CA ASP A 256 -2.41 63.46 -9.36
C ASP A 256 -1.19 64.32 -9.69
N LEU A 257 -0.51 63.98 -10.78
CA LEU A 257 0.65 64.71 -11.31
C LEU A 257 0.27 65.98 -12.08
N ARG A 258 -1.03 66.25 -12.29
CA ARG A 258 -1.57 67.38 -13.07
C ARG A 258 -1.03 67.44 -14.50
N ALA A 259 -1.47 68.43 -15.27
CA ALA A 259 -0.98 68.66 -16.62
C ALA A 259 0.49 69.09 -16.60
N ILE A 260 1.30 68.47 -17.46
CA ILE A 260 2.72 68.83 -17.68
C ILE A 260 2.78 69.76 -18.91
N LEU A 261 3.35 70.95 -18.74
CA LEU A 261 3.58 71.88 -19.84
C LEU A 261 4.92 71.57 -20.54
N PRO A 262 4.98 71.62 -21.88
CA PRO A 262 6.25 71.56 -22.60
C PRO A 262 7.19 72.68 -22.13
N ASN A 263 8.46 72.34 -21.85
CA ASN A 263 9.50 73.27 -21.36
C ASN A 263 9.18 73.95 -20.00
N ALA A 264 8.42 73.28 -19.11
CA ALA A 264 8.24 73.76 -17.75
C ALA A 264 9.60 73.94 -17.04
N GLU A 265 9.71 74.98 -16.21
CA GLU A 265 10.94 75.30 -15.46
C GLU A 265 11.31 74.24 -14.42
N ALA A 266 10.33 73.45 -13.96
CA ALA A 266 10.50 72.35 -13.01
C ALA A 266 9.64 71.13 -13.41
N PRO A 267 10.08 69.91 -13.08
CA PRO A 267 9.25 68.71 -13.24
C PRO A 267 8.03 68.76 -12.32
N ASN A 268 6.93 68.14 -12.74
CA ASN A 268 5.81 67.88 -11.82
C ASN A 268 6.22 66.71 -10.92
N GLU A 269 6.34 66.99 -9.63
CA GLU A 269 6.65 66.00 -8.61
C GLU A 269 5.43 65.79 -7.71
N ALA A 270 5.26 64.55 -7.27
CA ALA A 270 4.29 64.24 -6.24
C ALA A 270 4.79 63.06 -5.40
N PHE A 271 4.39 63.06 -4.13
CA PHE A 271 4.92 62.16 -3.12
C PHE A 271 3.81 61.27 -2.57
N PHE A 272 4.15 60.01 -2.31
CA PHE A 272 3.33 59.07 -1.56
C PHE A 272 4.22 58.28 -0.61
N SER A 273 3.61 57.73 0.44
CA SER A 273 4.26 56.85 1.40
C SER A 273 3.81 55.41 1.18
N LEU A 274 4.70 54.45 1.36
CA LEU A 274 4.38 53.03 1.39
C LEU A 274 4.42 52.54 2.83
N TRP A 275 3.32 51.96 3.30
CA TRP A 275 3.22 51.37 4.62
C TRP A 275 3.25 49.85 4.52
N ASN A 276 4.15 49.22 5.26
CA ASN A 276 4.14 47.78 5.48
C ASN A 276 3.34 47.47 6.74
N ASP A 277 2.11 47.00 6.57
CA ASP A 277 1.23 46.59 7.66
C ASP A 277 1.38 45.08 7.99
N CYS A 278 2.27 44.37 7.29
CA CYS A 278 2.54 42.95 7.52
C CYS A 278 3.52 42.74 8.68
N GLU A 279 3.50 41.55 9.29
CA GLU A 279 4.42 41.15 10.37
C GLU A 279 5.84 40.82 9.87
N VAL A 280 6.02 40.70 8.56
CA VAL A 280 7.29 40.35 7.92
C VAL A 280 7.83 41.53 7.12
N PRO A 281 9.17 41.69 7.03
CA PRO A 281 9.78 42.68 6.15
C PRO A 281 9.37 42.46 4.68
N ILE A 282 9.08 43.56 3.98
CA ILE A 282 8.77 43.54 2.54
C ILE A 282 9.86 44.34 1.83
N GLU A 283 10.43 43.73 0.79
CA GLU A 283 11.32 44.41 -0.14
C GLU A 283 10.52 45.01 -1.30
N VAL A 284 10.87 46.23 -1.68
CA VAL A 284 10.20 46.96 -2.77
C VAL A 284 11.21 47.17 -3.88
N VAL A 285 10.93 46.57 -5.03
CA VAL A 285 11.79 46.63 -6.21
C VAL A 285 11.09 47.43 -7.29
N SER A 286 11.83 48.33 -7.94
CA SER A 286 11.33 49.09 -9.08
C SER A 286 11.72 48.41 -10.38
N LEU A 287 10.75 47.79 -11.06
CA LEU A 287 11.01 47.03 -12.29
C LEU A 287 11.69 47.87 -13.40
N ASP A 288 11.36 49.16 -13.47
CA ASP A 288 11.85 50.05 -14.53
C ASP A 288 13.18 50.74 -14.19
N PHE A 289 13.46 50.99 -12.90
CA PHE A 289 14.57 51.84 -12.47
C PHE A 289 15.64 51.10 -11.65
N ASP A 290 15.34 49.90 -11.16
CA ASP A 290 16.29 49.10 -10.39
C ASP A 290 17.18 48.29 -11.33
N LYS A 291 18.48 48.60 -11.33
CA LYS A 291 19.46 47.86 -12.11
C LYS A 291 19.70 46.46 -11.55
N GLN A 292 19.63 46.28 -10.23
CA GLN A 292 19.84 44.99 -9.60
C GLN A 292 18.77 43.99 -10.05
N TYR A 293 17.51 44.45 -10.12
CA TYR A 293 16.41 43.64 -10.66
C TYR A 293 16.68 43.14 -12.09
N GLN A 294 17.19 44.01 -12.97
CA GLN A 294 17.47 43.63 -14.36
C GLN A 294 18.59 42.60 -14.45
N GLU A 295 19.61 42.72 -13.59
CA GLU A 295 20.69 41.73 -13.49
C GLU A 295 20.17 40.39 -12.95
N ASP A 296 19.36 40.43 -11.89
CA ASP A 296 18.78 39.24 -11.25
C ASP A 296 17.82 38.50 -12.21
N ASP A 297 16.97 39.23 -12.94
CA ASP A 297 16.06 38.66 -13.94
C ASP A 297 16.83 37.98 -15.09
N ALA A 298 17.95 38.57 -15.53
CA ALA A 298 18.82 37.97 -16.54
C ALA A 298 19.50 36.68 -16.04
N VAL A 299 19.91 36.64 -14.77
CA VAL A 299 20.47 35.43 -14.14
C VAL A 299 19.40 34.34 -14.08
N LEU A 300 18.19 34.65 -13.63
CA LEU A 300 17.09 33.70 -13.52
C LEU A 300 16.63 33.19 -14.89
N ALA A 301 16.55 34.05 -15.90
CA ALA A 301 16.10 33.68 -17.25
C ALA A 301 17.02 32.63 -17.90
N GLU A 302 18.31 32.64 -17.58
CA GLU A 302 19.30 31.71 -18.14
C GLU A 302 19.70 30.60 -17.14
N ALA A 303 19.01 30.49 -16.00
CA ALA A 303 19.27 29.47 -14.98
C ALA A 303 18.76 28.08 -15.41
N GLU A 304 19.49 27.04 -14.99
CA GLU A 304 19.09 25.65 -15.18
C GLU A 304 18.36 25.12 -13.93
N GLY A 305 17.44 24.17 -14.09
CA GLY A 305 16.73 23.53 -12.96
C GLY A 305 15.23 23.78 -12.87
N TYR A 306 14.65 24.45 -13.87
CA TYR A 306 13.20 24.59 -14.01
C TYR A 306 12.52 23.24 -14.32
N ASP A 307 11.39 22.97 -13.68
CA ASP A 307 10.53 21.83 -13.95
C ASP A 307 9.71 22.00 -15.24
N GLU A 308 8.95 20.97 -15.63
CA GLU A 308 8.09 21.00 -16.83
C GLU A 308 7.03 22.12 -16.80
N ALA A 309 6.73 22.66 -15.62
CA ALA A 309 5.80 23.77 -15.43
C ALA A 309 6.53 25.13 -15.35
N ASN A 310 7.82 25.17 -15.72
CA ASN A 310 8.68 26.35 -15.66
C ASN A 310 8.83 26.92 -14.24
N ARG A 311 8.98 26.03 -13.24
CA ARG A 311 9.16 26.41 -11.82
C ARG A 311 10.44 25.82 -11.28
N MET A 312 11.15 26.61 -10.48
CA MET A 312 12.34 26.17 -9.75
C MET A 312 12.11 26.44 -8.26
N LEU A 313 12.23 25.39 -7.44
CA LEU A 313 12.08 25.52 -5.98
C LEU A 313 13.43 25.89 -5.38
N MET A 314 13.50 27.10 -4.83
CA MET A 314 14.68 27.62 -4.15
C MET A 314 14.34 28.01 -2.70
N PRO A 315 15.31 28.05 -1.78
CA PRO A 315 15.12 28.57 -0.44
C PRO A 315 14.60 30.03 -0.49
N PRO A 316 13.53 30.39 0.24
CA PRO A 316 13.01 31.76 0.22
C PRO A 316 14.08 32.80 0.61
N LEU A 317 14.16 33.91 -0.12
CA LEU A 317 15.03 35.04 0.20
C LEU A 317 14.36 35.93 1.26
N VAL A 318 15.17 36.51 2.14
CA VAL A 318 14.73 37.55 3.09
C VAL A 318 14.85 38.93 2.42
N ALA A 319 14.04 39.90 2.85
CA ALA A 319 14.10 41.25 2.30
C ALA A 319 15.52 41.85 2.38
N GLY A 320 16.03 42.32 1.24
CA GLY A 320 17.37 42.89 1.08
C GLY A 320 18.48 41.86 0.88
N GLU A 321 18.14 40.57 0.80
CA GLU A 321 19.07 39.51 0.43
C GLU A 321 19.23 39.46 -1.10
N GLY A 322 20.47 39.29 -1.57
CA GLY A 322 20.73 39.12 -3.00
C GLY A 322 20.29 37.75 -3.52
N LEU A 323 20.33 37.57 -4.84
CA LEU A 323 20.00 36.30 -5.49
C LEU A 323 20.91 35.15 -5.02
N TRP A 324 20.43 33.90 -5.13
CA TRP A 324 21.18 32.70 -4.72
C TRP A 324 22.58 32.64 -5.36
N PRO A 325 23.66 32.57 -4.56
CA PRO A 325 25.04 32.61 -5.06
C PRO A 325 25.32 31.54 -6.11
N GLU A 326 24.73 30.34 -5.95
CA GLU A 326 24.96 29.25 -6.89
C GLU A 326 24.51 29.58 -8.32
N LEU A 327 23.42 30.35 -8.47
CA LEU A 327 22.93 30.77 -9.79
C LEU A 327 23.78 31.91 -10.37
N VAL A 328 24.15 32.86 -9.52
CA VAL A 328 24.96 34.02 -9.92
C VAL A 328 26.34 33.59 -10.39
N ASP A 329 26.98 32.67 -9.68
CA ASP A 329 28.33 32.19 -10.01
C ASP A 329 28.34 31.42 -11.34
N VAL A 330 27.34 30.55 -11.57
CA VAL A 330 27.18 29.82 -12.84
C VAL A 330 26.95 30.77 -14.01
N TYR A 331 26.10 31.78 -13.82
CA TYR A 331 25.82 32.79 -14.84
C TYR A 331 27.08 33.59 -15.20
N ARG A 332 27.82 34.08 -14.20
CA ARG A 332 29.05 34.84 -14.40
C ARG A 332 30.11 34.02 -15.14
N ALA A 333 30.34 32.79 -14.71
CA ALA A 333 31.31 31.90 -15.36
C ALA A 333 30.98 31.71 -16.86
N ARG A 334 29.70 31.50 -17.20
CA ARG A 334 29.28 31.38 -18.60
C ARG A 334 29.52 32.67 -19.40
N LYS A 335 29.18 33.84 -18.83
CA LYS A 335 29.42 35.13 -19.52
C LYS A 335 30.91 35.41 -19.74
N GLU A 336 31.77 35.06 -18.79
CA GLU A 336 33.22 35.17 -18.93
C GLU A 336 33.76 34.26 -20.05
N GLU A 337 33.25 33.02 -20.14
CA GLU A 337 33.61 32.10 -21.24
C GLU A 337 33.13 32.61 -22.61
N GLU A 338 31.90 33.11 -22.70
CA GLU A 338 31.34 33.71 -23.93
C GLU A 338 32.14 34.93 -24.39
N GLU A 339 32.54 35.80 -23.45
CA GLU A 339 33.35 36.97 -23.74
C GLU A 339 34.78 36.59 -24.19
N ALA A 340 35.40 35.63 -23.51
CA ALA A 340 36.71 35.10 -23.89
C ALA A 340 36.68 34.46 -25.28
N ALA A 341 35.62 33.71 -25.61
CA ALA A 341 35.43 33.11 -26.93
C ALA A 341 35.19 34.15 -28.02
N ARG A 342 34.49 35.25 -27.72
CA ARG A 342 34.27 36.37 -28.66
C ARG A 342 35.54 37.19 -28.90
N ALA A 343 36.43 37.23 -27.92
CA ALA A 343 37.70 37.95 -28.01
C ALA A 343 38.82 37.16 -28.73
N ALA A 344 38.67 35.84 -28.88
CA ALA A 344 39.61 34.93 -29.54
C ALA A 344 39.41 34.83 -31.06
#